data_AF-A0A1L8D299-F1
#
_entry.id   AF-A0A1L8D299-F1
#
_cell.length_a   1.000
_cell.length_b   1.000
_cell.length_c   1.000
_cell.angle_alpha   90.00
_cell.angle_beta   90.00
_cell.angle_gamma   90.00
#
_symmetry.space_group_name_H-M   'P 1'
#
loop_
_entity.id
_entity.type
_entity.pdbx_description
1 polymer ?
#
loop_
_entity_poly.entity_id
_entity_poly.type
_entity_poly.pdbx_seq_one_letter_code
_entity_poly.pdbx_strand_id
1 'polypeptide(L)'
;MANHSIKSTDRAVQQMLDKAKREGIQTVWDRYEAMKPQCGFGETGLCCRHCLQGPCRINPFGDEPKVGICGATAEVIVARGLDRSIAAGAAGHSGHAKHLAHTLKKAVQGKAASYMIKDRAKLHSIAKRLGIPTEGHTDEAIALEVAKAALADFHEKDTPVLWVTTVLPPNRVQLLSDYGLLPAGIDHEIAEIMHRTSMGCDADAQNLLLGGLRCSLADLAGCYMGTDLADILFGTPAPVVTESNLGVLKADAVNVAVHGHNPVLSDIIVSVSKEMEDEARAAGATGINVVGICCTGNEVLMRHGIPAATHSVSQEMAMITGALDAMVVDYQCIQPAVATIAECTGTTVITTMEISKISGATHVNFTEETAVENAKQILRLAIDTFKRRKGKPVEIPNIKTKVVAGFSTEAILNALSKLDAQDPLKPLIDNVVNGNIRGVCLFAGCNNIKVPQDQNFTTIARKLLKENVLVVATGCGAGALMRHGFMDPANVEELCGDGLKAVLTAIGKANGLGGPLPPVLHMGSCVDNSRAVALVGALANRLGVDIDRLPVVASAAEAMHEKAVAIGTWAVTIGLPTHIGVLPPVTGSLQVTQILTNSVKDITGGYFIVELDPEAAADKLLAAINERRASLGLRN
;
A
#
# COMPACT_ATOMS: atom_id res chain seq x y z
N MET A 1 -35.47 4.25 0.70
CA MET A 1 -34.10 4.12 0.16
C MET A 1 -33.33 3.22 1.10
N ALA A 2 -32.45 2.33 0.62
CA ALA A 2 -31.61 1.55 1.53
C ALA A 2 -30.58 2.50 2.17
N ASN A 3 -30.26 2.32 3.45
CA ASN A 3 -29.28 3.16 4.12
C ASN A 3 -27.86 2.76 3.68
N HIS A 4 -27.39 3.26 2.53
CA HIS A 4 -26.09 2.90 1.97
C HIS A 4 -24.90 3.42 2.78
N SER A 5 -25.11 4.32 3.75
CA SER A 5 -24.06 4.82 4.64
C SER A 5 -23.44 3.73 5.53
N ILE A 6 -24.16 2.64 5.78
CA ILE A 6 -23.64 1.46 6.51
C ILE A 6 -22.69 0.61 5.66
N LYS A 7 -22.65 0.82 4.34
CA LYS A 7 -21.79 0.11 3.39
C LYS A 7 -20.53 0.94 3.07
N SER A 8 -20.72 2.22 2.76
CA SER A 8 -19.64 3.16 2.44
C SER A 8 -19.99 4.57 2.87
N THR A 9 -19.02 5.29 3.40
CA THR A 9 -19.16 6.72 3.72
C THR A 9 -18.98 7.62 2.49
N ASP A 10 -18.47 7.08 1.38
CA ASP A 10 -18.30 7.80 0.12
C ASP A 10 -19.64 7.93 -0.63
N ARG A 11 -20.06 9.18 -0.86
CA ARG A 11 -21.34 9.49 -1.52
C ARG A 11 -21.40 9.05 -2.99
N ALA A 12 -20.28 9.02 -3.70
CA ALA A 12 -20.23 8.54 -5.08
C ALA A 12 -20.47 7.02 -5.12
N VAL A 13 -19.90 6.29 -4.15
CA VAL A 13 -20.13 4.86 -3.96
C VAL A 13 -21.59 4.59 -3.59
N GLN A 14 -22.18 5.36 -2.68
CA GLN A 14 -23.59 5.23 -2.30
C GLN A 14 -24.51 5.37 -3.52
N GLN A 15 -24.28 6.37 -4.39
CA GLN A 15 -25.06 6.55 -5.62
C GLN A 15 -24.93 5.34 -6.56
N MET A 16 -23.72 4.77 -6.71
CA MET A 16 -23.49 3.59 -7.53
C MET A 16 -24.06 2.30 -6.92
N LEU A 17 -24.14 2.21 -5.60
CA LEU A 17 -24.84 1.11 -4.93
C LEU A 17 -26.35 1.13 -5.20
N ASP A 18 -26.98 2.31 -5.20
CA ASP A 18 -28.38 2.46 -5.62
C ASP A 18 -28.57 2.04 -7.08
N LYS A 19 -27.58 2.29 -7.95
CA LYS A 19 -27.59 1.88 -9.36
C LYS A 19 -27.45 0.37 -9.51
N ALA A 20 -26.45 -0.22 -8.90
CA ALA A 20 -26.25 -1.67 -8.90
C ALA A 20 -27.51 -2.39 -8.39
N LYS A 21 -28.13 -1.89 -7.32
CA LYS A 21 -29.35 -2.46 -6.75
C LYS A 21 -30.54 -2.44 -7.72
N ARG A 22 -30.83 -1.31 -8.36
CA ARG A 22 -31.98 -1.21 -9.30
C ARG A 22 -31.75 -1.97 -10.61
N GLU A 23 -30.50 -2.19 -10.98
CA GLU A 23 -30.11 -2.98 -12.17
C GLU A 23 -29.89 -4.47 -11.88
N GLY A 24 -30.03 -4.89 -10.61
CA GLY A 24 -29.86 -6.29 -10.22
C GLY A 24 -28.40 -6.78 -10.30
N ILE A 25 -27.42 -5.88 -10.25
CA ILE A 25 -25.99 -6.21 -10.30
C ILE A 25 -25.50 -6.46 -8.87
N GLN A 26 -25.06 -7.69 -8.60
CA GLN A 26 -24.52 -8.07 -7.30
C GLN A 26 -23.17 -7.38 -7.04
N THR A 27 -23.03 -6.74 -5.87
CA THR A 27 -21.79 -6.10 -5.43
C THR A 27 -21.07 -6.90 -4.35
N VAL A 28 -19.84 -6.50 -4.01
CA VAL A 28 -19.08 -7.07 -2.90
C VAL A 28 -19.82 -7.03 -1.56
N TRP A 29 -20.62 -5.99 -1.30
CA TRP A 29 -21.41 -5.91 -0.07
C TRP A 29 -22.55 -6.92 -0.05
N ASP A 30 -23.13 -7.23 -1.20
CA ASP A 30 -24.21 -8.22 -1.29
C ASP A 30 -23.65 -9.64 -1.14
N ARG A 31 -22.45 -9.90 -1.69
CA ARG A 31 -21.70 -11.14 -1.46
C ARG A 31 -21.28 -11.31 0.00
N TYR A 32 -20.89 -10.22 0.67
CA TYR A 32 -20.58 -10.24 2.10
C TYR A 32 -21.82 -10.54 2.95
N GLU A 33 -22.97 -9.93 2.65
CA GLU A 33 -24.23 -10.23 3.34
C GLU A 33 -24.63 -11.70 3.19
N ALA A 34 -24.48 -12.25 1.98
CA ALA A 34 -24.73 -13.67 1.71
C ALA A 34 -23.75 -14.63 2.44
N MET A 35 -22.63 -14.12 2.95
CA MET A 35 -21.64 -14.87 3.71
C MET A 35 -21.89 -14.84 5.22
N LYS A 36 -22.91 -14.10 5.70
CA LYS A 36 -23.23 -14.00 7.12
C LYS A 36 -24.15 -15.15 7.60
N PRO A 37 -23.94 -15.65 8.83
CA PRO A 37 -22.78 -15.42 9.69
C PRO A 37 -21.52 -16.11 9.14
N GLN A 38 -20.36 -15.45 9.24
CA GLN A 38 -19.08 -16.07 8.89
C GLN A 38 -18.68 -17.15 9.92
N CYS A 39 -17.74 -18.02 9.56
CA CYS A 39 -17.28 -19.11 10.41
C CYS A 39 -16.42 -18.60 11.58
N GLY A 40 -16.92 -18.73 12.81
CA GLY A 40 -16.20 -18.30 14.03
C GLY A 40 -14.83 -18.96 14.23
N PHE A 41 -14.64 -20.22 13.81
CA PHE A 41 -13.32 -20.88 13.86
C PHE A 41 -12.30 -20.20 12.94
N GLY A 42 -12.73 -19.74 11.77
CA GLY A 42 -11.88 -19.01 10.84
C GLY A 42 -11.58 -17.60 11.34
N GLU A 43 -12.58 -16.93 11.91
CA GLU A 43 -12.43 -15.57 12.45
C GLU A 43 -11.45 -15.50 13.63
N THR A 44 -11.37 -16.53 14.46
CA THR A 44 -10.43 -16.59 15.59
C THR A 44 -9.07 -17.21 15.23
N GLY A 45 -8.94 -17.80 14.04
CA GLY A 45 -7.74 -18.53 13.60
C GLY A 45 -7.65 -19.99 14.07
N LEU A 46 -8.68 -20.53 14.72
CA LEU A 46 -8.72 -21.91 15.24
C LEU A 46 -9.19 -22.95 14.20
N CYS A 47 -8.67 -22.86 12.99
CA CYS A 47 -8.94 -23.80 11.90
C CYS A 47 -7.64 -24.13 11.14
N CYS A 48 -7.34 -25.42 10.97
CA CYS A 48 -6.14 -25.87 10.27
C CYS A 48 -6.47 -26.85 9.14
N ARG A 49 -5.91 -26.56 7.96
CA ARG A 49 -6.07 -27.36 6.73
C ARG A 49 -4.72 -27.74 6.11
N HIS A 50 -3.68 -27.85 6.92
CA HIS A 50 -2.31 -28.01 6.43
C HIS A 50 -1.94 -29.46 6.06
N CYS A 51 -2.88 -30.41 6.21
CA CYS A 51 -2.75 -31.79 5.73
C CYS A 51 -4.13 -32.42 5.45
N LEU A 52 -4.13 -33.61 4.85
CA LEU A 52 -5.34 -34.33 4.42
C LEU A 52 -6.10 -35.05 5.54
N GLN A 53 -5.62 -35.00 6.79
CA GLN A 53 -6.40 -35.44 7.96
C GLN A 53 -7.43 -34.39 8.38
N GLY A 54 -7.22 -33.12 7.99
CA GLY A 54 -8.12 -32.02 8.31
C GLY A 54 -9.45 -32.04 7.52
N PRO A 55 -10.31 -31.02 7.69
CA PRO A 55 -10.06 -29.80 8.46
C PRO A 55 -10.10 -30.02 9.98
N CYS A 56 -9.01 -29.67 10.68
CA CYS A 56 -9.00 -29.57 12.13
C CYS A 56 -9.57 -28.22 12.57
N ARG A 57 -10.24 -28.20 13.73
CA ARG A 57 -10.71 -26.97 14.38
C ARG A 57 -10.57 -27.11 15.90
N ILE A 58 -10.47 -25.99 16.61
CA ILE A 58 -10.47 -25.95 18.07
C ILE A 58 -11.61 -25.04 18.53
N ASN A 59 -12.46 -25.52 19.45
CA ASN A 59 -13.49 -24.66 20.05
C ASN A 59 -12.80 -23.54 20.85
N PRO A 60 -13.14 -22.26 20.62
CA PRO A 60 -12.55 -21.15 21.40
C PRO A 60 -12.78 -21.31 22.91
N PHE A 61 -13.93 -21.89 23.30
CA PHE A 61 -14.30 -22.16 24.68
C PHE A 61 -15.07 -23.49 24.77
N GLY A 62 -15.13 -24.07 25.96
CA GLY A 62 -15.94 -25.26 26.24
C GLY A 62 -15.19 -26.57 26.04
N ASP A 63 -15.85 -27.53 25.40
CA ASP A 63 -15.41 -28.92 25.26
C ASP A 63 -14.71 -29.19 23.92
N GLU A 64 -14.49 -30.48 23.60
CA GLU A 64 -13.80 -30.93 22.40
C GLU A 64 -14.46 -30.44 21.09
N PRO A 65 -13.67 -30.21 20.02
CA PRO A 65 -12.21 -30.45 19.93
C PRO A 65 -11.36 -29.34 20.57
N LYS A 66 -10.33 -29.75 21.35
CA LYS A 66 -9.38 -28.84 22.05
C LYS A 66 -7.97 -28.81 21.45
N VAL A 67 -7.69 -29.71 20.51
CA VAL A 67 -6.39 -29.86 19.85
C VAL A 67 -6.61 -30.40 18.43
N GLY A 68 -5.71 -30.08 17.50
CA GLY A 68 -5.70 -30.71 16.17
C GLY A 68 -5.34 -32.20 16.24
N ILE A 69 -5.72 -32.97 15.21
CA ILE A 69 -5.50 -34.43 15.14
C ILE A 69 -4.03 -34.81 15.37
N CYS A 70 -3.09 -34.04 14.83
CA CYS A 70 -1.66 -34.28 14.97
C CYS A 70 -1.06 -33.78 16.30
N GLY A 71 -1.89 -33.32 17.24
CA GLY A 71 -1.43 -32.71 18.49
C GLY A 71 -1.13 -31.19 18.40
N ALA A 72 -1.36 -30.55 17.24
CA ALA A 72 -1.14 -29.11 17.12
C ALA A 72 -2.13 -28.32 17.99
N THR A 73 -1.60 -27.51 18.90
CA THR A 73 -2.38 -26.69 19.84
C THR A 73 -2.99 -25.46 19.15
N ALA A 74 -3.81 -24.70 19.90
CA ALA A 74 -4.41 -23.46 19.41
C ALA A 74 -3.34 -22.43 19.00
N GLU A 75 -2.31 -22.28 19.84
CA GLU A 75 -1.20 -21.36 19.66
C GLU A 75 -0.44 -21.67 18.36
N VAL A 76 -0.15 -22.96 18.12
CA VAL A 76 0.54 -23.43 16.92
C VAL A 76 -0.31 -23.28 15.67
N ILE A 77 -1.61 -23.57 15.74
CA ILE A 77 -2.52 -23.39 14.60
C ILE A 77 -2.61 -21.90 14.22
N VAL A 78 -2.80 -21.03 15.21
CA VAL A 78 -2.92 -19.58 15.01
C VAL A 78 -1.62 -19.00 14.45
N ALA A 79 -0.47 -19.28 15.07
CA ALA A 79 0.82 -18.74 14.63
C ALA A 79 1.16 -19.19 13.20
N ARG A 80 0.94 -20.48 12.87
CA ARG A 80 1.16 -20.98 11.49
C ARG A 80 0.24 -20.33 10.46
N GLY A 81 -1.01 -20.06 10.83
CA GLY A 81 -1.96 -19.36 9.96
C GLY A 81 -1.50 -17.92 9.68
N LEU A 82 -1.07 -17.21 10.73
CA LEU A 82 -0.52 -15.86 10.62
C LEU A 82 0.76 -15.83 9.78
N ASP A 83 1.72 -16.71 10.04
CA ASP A 83 2.98 -16.76 9.30
C ASP A 83 2.77 -16.98 7.80
N ARG A 84 1.86 -17.90 7.42
CA ARG A 84 1.52 -18.10 6.00
C ARG A 84 0.93 -16.85 5.35
N SER A 85 0.13 -16.07 6.08
CA SER A 85 -0.40 -14.80 5.58
C SER A 85 0.71 -13.75 5.41
N ILE A 86 1.70 -13.71 6.31
CA ILE A 86 2.87 -12.83 6.17
C ILE A 86 3.69 -13.23 4.95
N ALA A 87 3.98 -14.52 4.76
CA ALA A 87 4.71 -15.03 3.61
C ALA A 87 3.99 -14.79 2.28
N ALA A 88 2.65 -14.88 2.25
CA ALA A 88 1.86 -14.53 1.07
C ALA A 88 1.91 -13.02 0.76
N GLY A 89 1.89 -12.17 1.79
CA GLY A 89 2.14 -10.74 1.66
C GLY A 89 3.52 -10.45 1.05
N ALA A 90 4.56 -11.05 1.65
CA ALA A 90 5.94 -10.96 1.18
C ALA A 90 6.09 -11.45 -0.26
N ALA A 91 5.44 -12.56 -0.64
CA ALA A 91 5.45 -13.07 -2.01
C ALA A 91 4.82 -12.07 -3.00
N GLY A 92 3.79 -11.35 -2.57
CA GLY A 92 3.17 -10.28 -3.36
C GLY A 92 4.14 -9.14 -3.66
N HIS A 93 4.85 -8.62 -2.66
CA HIS A 93 5.83 -7.55 -2.86
C HIS A 93 7.14 -8.07 -3.49
N SER A 94 7.54 -9.32 -3.24
CA SER A 94 8.64 -10.02 -3.92
C SER A 94 8.41 -10.06 -5.43
N GLY A 95 7.26 -10.58 -5.88
CA GLY A 95 6.91 -10.65 -7.30
C GLY A 95 6.91 -9.28 -7.98
N HIS A 96 6.39 -8.26 -7.29
CA HIS A 96 6.38 -6.88 -7.78
C HIS A 96 7.80 -6.32 -7.98
N ALA A 97 8.66 -6.40 -6.95
CA ALA A 97 10.02 -5.88 -7.00
C ALA A 97 10.89 -6.65 -8.01
N LYS A 98 10.73 -7.98 -8.08
CA LYS A 98 11.43 -8.83 -9.03
C LYS A 98 11.09 -8.48 -10.48
N HIS A 99 9.82 -8.17 -10.76
CA HIS A 99 9.37 -7.72 -12.08
C HIS A 99 10.07 -6.40 -12.49
N LEU A 100 10.15 -5.43 -11.58
CA LEU A 100 10.89 -4.19 -11.80
C LEU A 100 12.39 -4.41 -12.00
N ALA A 101 13.02 -5.30 -11.22
CA ALA A 101 14.44 -5.62 -11.34
C ALA A 101 14.77 -6.23 -12.71
N HIS A 102 13.94 -7.15 -13.19
CA HIS A 102 14.05 -7.69 -14.54
C HIS A 102 13.81 -6.62 -15.62
N THR A 103 12.85 -5.71 -15.41
CA THR A 103 12.58 -4.61 -16.34
C THR A 103 13.79 -3.69 -16.47
N LEU A 104 14.37 -3.23 -15.35
CA LEU A 104 15.58 -2.40 -15.35
C LEU A 104 16.73 -3.10 -16.05
N LYS A 105 16.96 -4.38 -15.75
CA LYS A 105 17.99 -5.20 -16.40
C LYS A 105 17.77 -5.30 -17.91
N LYS A 106 16.54 -5.54 -18.38
CA LYS A 106 16.21 -5.61 -19.82
C LYS A 106 16.42 -4.26 -20.50
N ALA A 107 16.01 -3.16 -19.86
CA ALA A 107 16.14 -1.80 -20.38
C ALA A 107 17.60 -1.46 -20.69
N VAL A 108 18.49 -1.62 -19.70
CA VAL A 108 19.92 -1.26 -19.85
C VAL A 108 20.74 -2.25 -20.67
N GLN A 109 20.17 -3.41 -20.99
CA GLN A 109 20.70 -4.36 -21.97
C GLN A 109 20.20 -4.10 -23.40
N GLY A 110 19.39 -3.05 -23.63
CA GLY A 110 18.81 -2.74 -24.93
C GLY A 110 17.72 -3.71 -25.39
N LYS A 111 17.11 -4.47 -24.45
CA LYS A 111 16.08 -5.48 -24.76
C LYS A 111 14.65 -4.96 -24.58
N ALA A 112 14.46 -3.86 -23.87
CA ALA A 112 13.15 -3.27 -23.61
C ALA A 112 13.22 -1.74 -23.75
N ALA A 113 13.26 -1.26 -25.00
CA ALA A 113 13.56 0.14 -25.33
C ALA A 113 12.51 1.16 -24.86
N SER A 114 11.31 0.71 -24.48
CA SER A 114 10.26 1.56 -23.88
C SER A 114 10.58 2.01 -22.45
N TYR A 115 11.62 1.43 -21.84
CA TYR A 115 12.04 1.71 -20.47
C TYR A 115 13.45 2.28 -20.47
N MET A 116 13.73 3.17 -19.52
CA MET A 116 15.01 3.88 -19.43
C MET A 116 15.30 4.30 -17.99
N ILE A 117 16.53 4.71 -17.72
CA ILE A 117 16.91 5.36 -16.46
C ILE A 117 16.38 6.80 -16.52
N LYS A 118 15.21 7.06 -15.92
CA LYS A 118 14.63 8.41 -15.84
C LYS A 118 15.23 9.21 -14.67
N ASP A 119 15.54 8.55 -13.55
CA ASP A 119 16.14 9.20 -12.38
C ASP A 119 17.58 8.73 -12.14
N ARG A 120 18.51 9.45 -12.76
CA ARG A 120 19.94 9.21 -12.60
C ARG A 120 20.42 9.47 -11.17
N ALA A 121 19.90 10.49 -10.50
CA ALA A 121 20.33 10.83 -9.14
C ALA A 121 19.94 9.73 -8.15
N LYS A 122 18.72 9.18 -8.30
CA LYS A 122 18.24 8.03 -7.54
C LYS A 122 19.08 6.78 -7.80
N LEU A 123 19.40 6.48 -9.06
CA LEU A 123 20.28 5.35 -9.40
C LEU A 123 21.62 5.42 -8.66
N HIS A 124 22.28 6.58 -8.72
CA HIS A 124 23.59 6.77 -8.09
C HIS A 124 23.51 6.73 -6.56
N SER A 125 22.44 7.26 -5.96
CA SER A 125 22.27 7.20 -4.49
C SER A 125 22.03 5.77 -3.99
N ILE A 126 21.24 4.98 -4.73
CA ILE A 126 21.03 3.55 -4.43
C ILE A 126 22.32 2.76 -4.60
N ALA A 127 23.05 2.96 -5.70
CA ALA A 127 24.34 2.31 -5.92
C ALA A 127 25.31 2.59 -4.76
N LYS A 128 25.42 3.86 -4.32
CA LYS A 128 26.21 4.23 -3.16
C LYS A 128 25.75 3.54 -1.87
N ARG A 129 24.44 3.49 -1.61
CA ARG A 129 23.86 2.81 -0.43
C ARG A 129 24.21 1.31 -0.39
N LEU A 130 24.26 0.68 -1.56
CA LEU A 130 24.61 -0.74 -1.72
C LEU A 130 26.12 -1.01 -1.81
N GLY A 131 26.96 0.02 -1.79
CA GLY A 131 28.41 -0.12 -1.96
C GLY A 131 28.87 -0.43 -3.38
N ILE A 132 28.04 -0.15 -4.39
CA ILE A 132 28.36 -0.34 -5.81
C ILE A 132 29.15 0.87 -6.32
N PRO A 133 30.35 0.69 -6.91
CA PRO A 133 31.14 1.80 -7.45
C PRO A 133 30.44 2.53 -8.60
N THR A 134 30.51 3.86 -8.60
CA THR A 134 29.91 4.71 -9.65
C THR A 134 30.94 5.52 -10.44
N GLU A 135 32.12 5.78 -9.87
CA GLU A 135 33.18 6.56 -10.51
C GLU A 135 33.79 5.78 -11.69
N GLY A 136 33.83 6.40 -12.88
CA GLY A 136 34.35 5.76 -14.09
C GLY A 136 33.43 4.71 -14.75
N HIS A 137 32.22 4.49 -14.20
CA HIS A 137 31.23 3.57 -14.75
C HIS A 137 30.12 4.31 -15.51
N THR A 138 29.58 3.70 -16.56
CA THR A 138 28.39 4.24 -17.25
C THR A 138 27.13 3.98 -16.43
N ASP A 139 26.09 4.79 -16.65
CA ASP A 139 24.83 4.63 -15.91
C ASP A 139 24.17 3.27 -16.18
N GLU A 140 24.28 2.73 -17.40
CA GLU A 140 23.81 1.39 -17.75
C GLU A 140 24.54 0.29 -16.98
N ALA A 141 25.86 0.43 -16.81
CA ALA A 141 26.66 -0.52 -16.04
C ALA A 141 26.28 -0.48 -14.54
N ILE A 142 26.11 0.71 -13.98
CA ILE A 142 25.67 0.90 -12.59
C ILE A 142 24.28 0.29 -12.40
N ALA A 143 23.33 0.60 -13.28
CA ALA A 143 21.97 0.07 -13.22
C ALA A 143 21.91 -1.45 -13.40
N LEU A 144 22.79 -2.03 -14.21
CA LEU A 144 22.90 -3.48 -14.33
C LEU A 144 23.38 -4.12 -13.03
N GLU A 145 24.36 -3.53 -12.33
CA GLU A 145 24.82 -4.02 -11.03
C GLU A 145 23.75 -3.82 -9.94
N VAL A 146 23.04 -2.70 -9.93
CA VAL A 146 21.89 -2.50 -9.03
C VAL A 146 20.80 -3.55 -9.27
N ALA A 147 20.46 -3.84 -10.53
CA ALA A 147 19.47 -4.87 -10.88
C ALA A 147 19.96 -6.28 -10.50
N LYS A 148 21.27 -6.58 -10.61
CA LYS A 148 21.84 -7.84 -10.15
C LYS A 148 21.79 -7.97 -8.63
N ALA A 149 22.17 -6.93 -7.90
CA ALA A 149 22.11 -6.91 -6.44
C ALA A 149 20.66 -7.11 -5.95
N ALA A 150 19.70 -6.44 -6.60
CA ALA A 150 18.27 -6.63 -6.32
C ALA A 150 17.86 -8.10 -6.50
N LEU A 151 18.22 -8.72 -7.63
CA LEU A 151 17.91 -10.13 -7.89
C LEU A 151 18.64 -11.11 -6.95
N ALA A 152 19.84 -10.74 -6.48
CA ALA A 152 20.62 -11.56 -5.56
C ALA A 152 20.02 -11.59 -4.14
N ASP A 153 19.28 -10.56 -3.74
CA ASP A 153 18.60 -10.49 -2.44
C ASP A 153 17.40 -11.44 -2.32
N PHE A 154 17.00 -12.13 -3.39
CA PHE A 154 15.92 -13.12 -3.34
C PHE A 154 16.36 -14.51 -2.85
N HIS A 155 17.66 -14.78 -2.78
CA HIS A 155 18.22 -16.08 -2.37
C HIS A 155 19.38 -15.91 -1.39
N GLU A 156 19.77 -17.00 -0.73
CA GLU A 156 20.94 -17.00 0.14
C GLU A 156 22.22 -16.64 -0.63
N LYS A 157 23.09 -15.85 0.01
CA LYS A 157 24.41 -15.46 -0.49
C LYS A 157 25.32 -15.13 0.70
N ASP A 158 26.53 -14.65 0.41
CA ASP A 158 27.54 -14.24 1.40
C ASP A 158 27.15 -13.03 2.25
N THR A 159 26.08 -12.34 1.88
CA THR A 159 25.51 -11.20 2.60
C THR A 159 24.02 -11.43 2.90
N PRO A 160 23.48 -10.92 4.03
CA PRO A 160 22.03 -10.89 4.24
C PRO A 160 21.34 -9.99 3.21
N VAL A 161 20.01 -9.93 3.23
CA VAL A 161 19.25 -9.06 2.33
C VAL A 161 19.66 -7.58 2.53
N LEU A 162 20.32 -7.01 1.53
CA LEU A 162 20.87 -5.65 1.54
C LEU A 162 19.77 -4.59 1.61
N TRP A 163 18.61 -4.84 1.02
CA TRP A 163 17.45 -3.94 1.11
C TRP A 163 16.76 -3.95 2.50
N VAL A 164 17.31 -4.67 3.49
CA VAL A 164 17.01 -4.48 4.91
C VAL A 164 18.18 -3.80 5.62
N THR A 165 19.38 -4.36 5.50
CA THR A 165 20.54 -3.94 6.30
C THR A 165 21.10 -2.58 5.92
N THR A 166 20.87 -2.11 4.69
CA THR A 166 21.35 -0.81 4.21
C THR A 166 20.33 0.32 4.33
N VAL A 167 19.07 0.01 4.64
CA VAL A 167 17.97 0.99 4.71
C VAL A 167 17.55 1.32 6.15
N LEU A 168 17.83 0.42 7.09
CA LEU A 168 17.57 0.64 8.51
C LEU A 168 18.81 1.22 9.22
N PRO A 169 18.63 2.03 10.28
CA PRO A 169 19.73 2.47 11.13
C PRO A 169 20.59 1.31 11.67
N PRO A 170 21.92 1.46 11.81
CA PRO A 170 22.80 0.36 12.26
C PRO A 170 22.44 -0.26 13.60
N ASN A 171 21.96 0.55 14.57
CA ASN A 171 21.48 0.06 15.87
C ASN A 171 20.25 -0.84 15.73
N ARG A 172 19.31 -0.50 14.84
CA ARG A 172 18.15 -1.34 14.52
C ARG A 172 18.59 -2.65 13.88
N VAL A 173 19.52 -2.60 12.93
CA VAL A 173 20.06 -3.80 12.29
C VAL A 173 20.75 -4.72 13.30
N GLN A 174 21.53 -4.15 14.23
CA GLN A 174 22.19 -4.92 15.28
C GLN A 174 21.19 -5.64 16.18
N LEU A 175 20.17 -4.93 16.68
CA LEU A 175 19.11 -5.52 17.51
C LEU A 175 18.41 -6.67 16.78
N LEU A 176 18.06 -6.48 15.50
CA LEU A 176 17.43 -7.53 14.70
C LEU A 176 18.36 -8.71 14.46
N SER A 177 19.67 -8.47 14.31
CA SER A 177 20.69 -9.51 14.19
C SER A 177 20.79 -10.36 15.46
N ASP A 178 20.79 -9.73 16.63
CA ASP A 178 20.92 -10.41 17.93
C ASP A 178 19.75 -11.39 18.19
N TYR A 179 18.57 -11.11 17.62
CA TYR A 179 17.40 -11.98 17.65
C TYR A 179 17.27 -12.91 16.44
N GLY A 180 18.22 -12.92 15.50
CA GLY A 180 18.18 -13.77 14.30
C GLY A 180 17.04 -13.41 13.34
N LEU A 181 16.67 -12.13 13.29
CA LEU A 181 15.55 -11.61 12.49
C LEU A 181 15.97 -11.05 11.12
N LEU A 182 17.26 -10.95 10.82
CA LEU A 182 17.70 -10.50 9.50
C LEU A 182 17.43 -11.60 8.45
N PRO A 183 16.69 -11.29 7.37
CA PRO A 183 16.39 -12.29 6.36
C PRO A 183 17.64 -12.64 5.53
N ALA A 184 17.77 -13.92 5.17
CA ALA A 184 18.89 -14.44 4.39
C ALA A 184 18.67 -14.27 2.87
N GLY A 185 17.42 -14.33 2.43
CA GLY A 185 16.98 -14.06 1.06
C GLY A 185 15.45 -13.99 1.01
N ILE A 186 14.88 -13.11 0.18
CA ILE A 186 13.43 -12.84 0.21
C ILE A 186 12.60 -14.10 -0.04
N ASP A 187 12.88 -14.84 -1.12
CA ASP A 187 12.13 -16.06 -1.43
C ASP A 187 12.56 -17.25 -0.54
N HIS A 188 13.78 -17.21 -0.02
CA HIS A 188 14.24 -18.18 0.99
C HIS A 188 13.35 -18.10 2.24
N GLU A 189 13.10 -16.91 2.80
CA GLU A 189 12.23 -16.75 3.97
C GLU A 189 10.79 -17.20 3.68
N ILE A 190 10.26 -16.85 2.51
CA ILE A 190 8.91 -17.27 2.09
C ILE A 190 8.82 -18.79 2.06
N ALA A 191 9.81 -19.47 1.47
CA ALA A 191 9.85 -20.92 1.41
C ALA A 191 10.04 -21.55 2.81
N GLU A 192 10.89 -20.96 3.66
CA GLU A 192 11.09 -21.41 5.03
C GLU A 192 9.79 -21.35 5.85
N ILE A 193 9.03 -20.25 5.75
CA ILE A 193 7.71 -20.15 6.37
C ILE A 193 6.78 -21.27 5.90
N MET A 194 6.69 -21.50 4.58
CA MET A 194 5.81 -22.54 4.06
C MET A 194 6.22 -23.94 4.54
N HIS A 195 7.53 -24.19 4.66
CA HIS A 195 8.09 -25.42 5.20
C HIS A 195 7.77 -25.58 6.70
N ARG A 196 8.19 -24.62 7.54
CA ARG A 196 8.06 -24.72 9.00
C ARG A 196 6.61 -24.78 9.47
N THR A 197 5.69 -24.18 8.72
CA THR A 197 4.24 -24.19 9.02
C THR A 197 3.49 -25.40 8.46
N SER A 198 4.18 -26.32 7.75
CA SER A 198 3.60 -27.58 7.29
C SER A 198 3.34 -28.56 8.45
N MET A 199 2.70 -29.69 8.17
CA MET A 199 2.34 -30.65 9.22
C MET A 199 3.59 -31.40 9.72
N GLY A 200 3.74 -31.50 11.05
CA GLY A 200 4.87 -32.22 11.68
C GLY A 200 6.17 -31.42 11.80
N CYS A 201 6.14 -30.12 11.49
CA CYS A 201 7.28 -29.21 11.60
C CYS A 201 7.21 -28.37 12.89
N ASP A 202 7.37 -27.05 12.77
CA ASP A 202 7.53 -26.15 13.91
C ASP A 202 6.22 -26.03 14.70
N ALA A 203 6.35 -26.14 16.02
CA ALA A 203 5.24 -26.28 16.96
C ALA A 203 5.46 -25.49 18.25
N ASP A 204 6.33 -24.48 18.21
CA ASP A 204 6.50 -23.49 19.27
C ASP A 204 6.01 -22.12 18.77
N ALA A 205 5.07 -21.51 19.50
CA ALA A 205 4.43 -20.27 19.07
C ALA A 205 5.41 -19.09 18.98
N GLN A 206 6.36 -18.99 19.91
CA GLN A 206 7.34 -17.90 19.90
C GLN A 206 8.32 -18.08 18.73
N ASN A 207 8.82 -19.29 18.51
CA ASN A 207 9.71 -19.62 17.41
C ASN A 207 9.06 -19.34 16.05
N LEU A 208 7.80 -19.77 15.87
CA LEU A 208 6.99 -19.49 14.68
C LEU A 208 6.90 -17.98 14.44
N LEU A 209 6.45 -17.23 15.45
CA LEU A 209 6.28 -15.78 15.34
C LEU A 209 7.59 -15.04 15.06
N LEU A 210 8.73 -15.47 15.61
CA LEU A 210 10.05 -14.93 15.23
C LEU A 210 10.35 -15.17 13.74
N GLY A 211 9.99 -16.34 13.21
CA GLY A 211 10.00 -16.60 11.77
C GLY A 211 9.11 -15.63 11.00
N GLY A 212 7.88 -15.40 11.47
CA GLY A 212 6.97 -14.41 10.90
C GLY A 212 7.57 -12.99 10.88
N LEU A 213 8.23 -12.56 11.96
CA LEU A 213 8.91 -11.26 12.02
C LEU A 213 10.04 -11.18 10.99
N ARG A 214 10.89 -12.20 10.86
CA ARG A 214 11.95 -12.24 9.84
C ARG A 214 11.39 -12.20 8.41
N CYS A 215 10.35 -12.99 8.13
CA CYS A 215 9.69 -12.98 6.82
C CYS A 215 9.02 -11.63 6.52
N SER A 216 8.52 -10.91 7.54
CA SER A 216 8.03 -9.54 7.35
C SER A 216 9.13 -8.57 6.92
N LEU A 217 10.38 -8.77 7.34
CA LEU A 217 11.49 -7.95 6.85
C LEU A 217 11.88 -8.29 5.41
N ALA A 218 11.64 -9.53 4.95
CA ALA A 218 11.70 -9.85 3.53
C ALA A 218 10.61 -9.13 2.72
N ASP A 219 9.40 -8.95 3.28
CA ASP A 219 8.37 -8.08 2.70
C ASP A 219 8.82 -6.62 2.61
N LEU A 220 9.37 -6.06 3.71
CA LEU A 220 9.93 -4.70 3.72
C LEU A 220 11.00 -4.51 2.64
N ALA A 221 11.90 -5.48 2.48
CA ALA A 221 12.92 -5.45 1.43
C ALA A 221 12.28 -5.38 0.04
N GLY A 222 11.26 -6.22 -0.22
CA GLY A 222 10.48 -6.17 -1.46
C GLY A 222 9.79 -4.82 -1.68
N CYS A 223 9.21 -4.22 -0.64
CA CYS A 223 8.63 -2.88 -0.72
C CYS A 223 9.68 -1.82 -1.09
N TYR A 224 10.80 -1.78 -0.36
CA TYR A 224 11.85 -0.77 -0.56
C TYR A 224 12.51 -0.92 -1.93
N MET A 225 12.76 -2.16 -2.36
CA MET A 225 13.28 -2.48 -3.68
C MET A 225 12.32 -2.10 -4.79
N GLY A 226 11.02 -2.37 -4.63
CA GLY A 226 9.98 -1.96 -5.58
C GLY A 226 9.95 -0.44 -5.78
N THR A 227 9.92 0.31 -4.68
CA THR A 227 9.97 1.78 -4.71
C THR A 227 11.24 2.31 -5.40
N ASP A 228 12.42 1.82 -5.00
CA ASP A 228 13.70 2.27 -5.55
C ASP A 228 13.79 2.04 -7.07
N LEU A 229 13.44 0.84 -7.53
CA LEU A 229 13.53 0.49 -8.94
C LEU A 229 12.48 1.22 -9.78
N ALA A 230 11.28 1.42 -9.23
CA ALA A 230 10.25 2.22 -9.89
C ALA A 230 10.68 3.69 -10.01
N ASP A 231 11.33 4.26 -9.00
CA ASP A 231 11.86 5.63 -9.08
C ASP A 231 12.94 5.77 -10.15
N ILE A 232 13.87 4.81 -10.25
CA ILE A 232 14.89 4.80 -11.33
C ILE A 232 14.21 4.78 -12.71
N LEU A 233 13.24 3.90 -12.91
CA LEU A 233 12.59 3.66 -14.20
C LEU A 233 11.58 4.74 -14.60
N PHE A 234 10.90 5.34 -13.62
CA PHE A 234 9.72 6.16 -13.87
C PHE A 234 9.82 7.59 -13.32
N GLY A 235 10.87 7.89 -12.54
CA GLY A 235 11.10 9.18 -11.90
C GLY A 235 10.65 9.17 -10.44
N THR A 236 11.45 9.75 -9.54
CA THR A 236 11.05 9.96 -8.15
C THR A 236 9.89 10.96 -8.08
N PRO A 237 8.78 10.66 -7.36
CA PRO A 237 7.66 11.58 -7.23
C PRO A 237 8.04 12.95 -6.67
N ALA A 238 7.38 13.99 -7.15
CA ALA A 238 7.45 15.36 -6.65
C ALA A 238 6.03 15.94 -6.54
N PRO A 239 5.81 17.04 -5.78
CA PRO A 239 4.47 17.54 -5.52
C PRO A 239 3.66 17.79 -6.79
N VAL A 240 2.46 17.21 -6.85
CA VAL A 240 1.57 17.24 -8.02
C VAL A 240 0.14 17.51 -7.58
N VAL A 241 -0.64 18.15 -8.46
CA VAL A 241 -2.06 18.44 -8.24
C VAL A 241 -2.90 17.64 -9.22
N THR A 242 -3.93 16.97 -8.71
CA THR A 242 -4.92 16.23 -9.50
C THR A 242 -6.27 16.22 -8.79
N GLU A 243 -7.16 15.32 -9.19
CA GLU A 243 -8.46 15.08 -8.59
C GLU A 243 -8.66 13.60 -8.22
N SER A 244 -9.63 13.30 -7.35
CA SER A 244 -10.04 11.94 -7.05
C SER A 244 -11.55 11.77 -6.94
N ASN A 245 -12.01 10.51 -6.93
CA ASN A 245 -13.39 10.03 -6.90
C ASN A 245 -14.05 9.91 -8.28
N LEU A 246 -15.22 9.26 -8.37
CA LEU A 246 -15.82 8.79 -9.62
C LEU A 246 -16.13 9.92 -10.61
N GLY A 247 -16.29 11.16 -10.15
CA GLY A 247 -16.49 12.34 -11.00
C GLY A 247 -15.29 12.70 -11.89
N VAL A 248 -14.15 12.02 -11.76
CA VAL A 248 -13.02 12.15 -12.70
C VAL A 248 -13.23 11.39 -14.02
N LEU A 249 -14.22 10.48 -14.07
CA LEU A 249 -14.66 9.86 -15.31
C LEU A 249 -15.37 10.90 -16.19
N LYS A 250 -15.23 10.76 -17.51
CA LYS A 250 -15.78 11.70 -18.50
C LYS A 250 -16.62 10.95 -19.52
N ALA A 251 -17.90 11.27 -19.60
CA ALA A 251 -18.83 10.56 -20.48
C ALA A 251 -18.44 10.63 -21.97
N ASP A 252 -17.78 11.72 -22.37
CA ASP A 252 -17.36 12.01 -23.74
C ASP A 252 -15.92 11.55 -24.07
N ALA A 253 -15.21 10.93 -23.13
CA ALA A 253 -13.86 10.39 -23.32
C ALA A 253 -13.84 8.86 -23.26
N VAL A 254 -12.78 8.24 -23.79
CA VAL A 254 -12.50 6.81 -23.57
C VAL A 254 -11.94 6.64 -22.16
N ASN A 255 -12.72 6.15 -21.21
CA ASN A 255 -12.28 5.99 -19.83
C ASN A 255 -11.54 4.65 -19.64
N VAL A 256 -10.25 4.73 -19.28
CA VAL A 256 -9.39 3.57 -19.09
C VAL A 256 -8.88 3.56 -17.66
N ALA A 257 -9.34 2.61 -16.85
CA ALA A 257 -8.80 2.41 -15.51
C ALA A 257 -7.54 1.55 -15.58
N VAL A 258 -6.42 2.07 -15.08
CA VAL A 258 -5.26 1.24 -14.70
C VAL A 258 -5.46 0.76 -13.27
N HIS A 259 -5.54 -0.55 -13.09
CA HIS A 259 -5.89 -1.17 -11.82
C HIS A 259 -4.96 -2.34 -11.46
N GLY A 260 -4.55 -2.42 -10.20
CA GLY A 260 -3.57 -3.39 -9.73
C GLY A 260 -2.37 -2.68 -9.10
N HIS A 261 -1.12 -3.04 -9.44
CA HIS A 261 0.05 -2.66 -8.64
C HIS A 261 1.28 -2.10 -9.35
N ASN A 262 1.72 -2.66 -10.48
CA ASN A 262 3.06 -2.43 -11.00
C ASN A 262 3.12 -1.31 -12.04
N PRO A 263 3.98 -0.29 -11.86
CA PRO A 263 4.09 0.81 -12.81
C PRO A 263 4.70 0.40 -14.16
N VAL A 264 5.35 -0.76 -14.27
CA VAL A 264 5.84 -1.30 -15.56
C VAL A 264 4.75 -1.33 -16.63
N LEU A 265 3.52 -1.65 -16.22
CA LEU A 265 2.35 -1.62 -17.11
C LEU A 265 1.78 -0.19 -17.24
N SER A 266 1.39 0.42 -16.12
CA SER A 266 0.57 1.63 -16.14
C SER A 266 1.29 2.87 -16.64
N ASP A 267 2.61 2.99 -16.40
CA ASP A 267 3.41 4.13 -16.89
C ASP A 267 3.40 4.18 -18.43
N ILE A 268 3.51 3.01 -19.06
CA ILE A 268 3.44 2.87 -20.52
C ILE A 268 2.01 3.11 -21.04
N ILE A 269 0.98 2.61 -20.35
CA ILE A 269 -0.41 2.92 -20.73
C ILE A 269 -0.65 4.44 -20.72
N VAL A 270 -0.13 5.15 -19.71
CA VAL A 270 -0.22 6.62 -19.64
C VAL A 270 0.51 7.28 -20.81
N SER A 271 1.76 6.92 -21.10
CA SER A 271 2.50 7.56 -22.20
C SER A 271 1.86 7.29 -23.57
N VAL A 272 1.50 6.03 -23.84
CA VAL A 272 0.89 5.62 -25.11
C VAL A 272 -0.52 6.18 -25.27
N SER A 273 -1.29 6.36 -24.20
CA SER A 273 -2.62 6.97 -24.28
C SER A 273 -2.58 8.39 -24.87
N LYS A 274 -1.51 9.15 -24.60
CA LYS A 274 -1.29 10.49 -25.15
C LYS A 274 -0.95 10.44 -26.64
N GLU A 275 -0.17 9.45 -27.07
CA GLU A 275 0.11 9.21 -28.50
C GLU A 275 -1.14 8.83 -29.30
N MET A 276 -2.16 8.28 -28.64
CA MET A 276 -3.38 7.77 -29.27
C MET A 276 -4.58 8.72 -29.17
N GLU A 277 -4.38 9.99 -28.79
CA GLU A 277 -5.47 10.96 -28.70
C GLU A 277 -6.23 11.13 -30.02
N ASP A 278 -5.53 11.22 -31.15
CA ASP A 278 -6.17 11.38 -32.46
C ASP A 278 -6.95 10.13 -32.88
N GLU A 279 -6.49 8.93 -32.51
CA GLU A 279 -7.20 7.68 -32.75
C GLU A 279 -8.51 7.63 -31.94
N ALA A 280 -8.50 8.11 -30.70
CA ALA A 280 -9.70 8.26 -29.88
C ALA A 280 -10.66 9.34 -30.41
N ARG A 281 -10.14 10.47 -30.89
CA ARG A 281 -10.94 11.54 -31.52
C ARG A 281 -11.59 11.09 -32.81
N ALA A 282 -10.89 10.31 -33.63
CA ALA A 282 -11.46 9.69 -34.83
C ALA A 282 -12.62 8.72 -34.50
N ALA A 283 -12.60 8.11 -33.31
CA ALA A 283 -13.69 7.28 -32.79
C ALA A 283 -14.85 8.08 -32.15
N GLY A 284 -14.74 9.42 -32.09
CA GLY A 284 -15.76 10.32 -31.56
C GLY A 284 -15.63 10.66 -30.08
N ALA A 285 -14.51 10.32 -29.43
CA ALA A 285 -14.20 10.73 -28.06
C ALA A 285 -13.46 12.07 -28.02
N THR A 286 -13.43 12.74 -26.87
CA THR A 286 -12.57 13.93 -26.66
C THR A 286 -11.08 13.58 -26.56
N GLY A 287 -10.79 12.34 -26.14
CA GLY A 287 -9.46 11.77 -25.97
C GLY A 287 -9.53 10.49 -25.14
N ILE A 288 -8.38 10.03 -24.65
CA ILE A 288 -8.29 8.91 -23.69
C ILE A 288 -8.14 9.48 -22.28
N ASN A 289 -9.10 9.16 -21.42
CA ASN A 289 -9.09 9.54 -20.01
C ASN A 289 -8.57 8.37 -19.17
N VAL A 290 -7.27 8.33 -18.93
CA VAL A 290 -6.69 7.34 -18.01
C VAL A 290 -6.97 7.76 -16.57
N VAL A 291 -7.45 6.82 -15.77
CA VAL A 291 -7.76 7.00 -14.35
C VAL A 291 -7.18 5.85 -13.52
N GLY A 292 -6.85 6.11 -12.26
CA GLY A 292 -6.24 5.12 -11.36
C GLY A 292 -7.23 4.39 -10.47
N ILE A 293 -7.00 3.09 -10.21
CA ILE A 293 -7.64 2.32 -9.12
C ILE A 293 -6.57 1.51 -8.37
N CYS A 294 -6.57 1.58 -7.03
CA CYS A 294 -5.58 0.93 -6.15
C CYS A 294 -4.13 1.39 -6.43
N CYS A 295 -3.14 0.52 -6.20
CA CYS A 295 -1.73 0.94 -6.10
C CYS A 295 -1.15 1.44 -7.41
N THR A 296 -1.39 0.75 -8.53
CA THR A 296 -0.91 1.22 -9.85
C THR A 296 -1.53 2.57 -10.21
N GLY A 297 -2.77 2.84 -9.74
CA GLY A 297 -3.38 4.15 -9.79
C GLY A 297 -2.62 5.20 -8.97
N ASN A 298 -2.22 4.88 -7.74
CA ASN A 298 -1.35 5.75 -6.94
C ASN A 298 0.02 5.97 -7.60
N GLU A 299 0.63 4.97 -8.23
CA GLU A 299 1.93 5.12 -8.91
C GLU A 299 1.88 6.21 -10.00
N VAL A 300 0.86 6.17 -10.87
CA VAL A 300 0.70 7.16 -11.95
C VAL A 300 0.12 8.48 -11.45
N LEU A 301 -0.62 8.49 -10.34
CA LEU A 301 -1.02 9.71 -9.65
C LEU A 301 0.20 10.46 -9.13
N MET A 302 1.10 9.76 -8.45
CA MET A 302 2.29 10.34 -7.82
C MET A 302 3.29 10.89 -8.83
N ARG A 303 3.42 10.27 -10.00
CA ARG A 303 4.41 10.65 -11.02
C ARG A 303 3.86 11.57 -12.11
N HIS A 304 2.59 11.41 -12.47
CA HIS A 304 2.00 12.06 -13.65
C HIS A 304 0.74 12.87 -13.35
N GLY A 305 0.26 12.88 -12.10
CA GLY A 305 -0.98 13.55 -11.73
C GLY A 305 -2.23 12.91 -12.36
N ILE A 306 -2.18 11.62 -12.70
CA ILE A 306 -3.36 10.89 -13.17
C ILE A 306 -4.41 10.83 -12.05
N PRO A 307 -5.68 11.17 -12.33
CA PRO A 307 -6.71 11.21 -11.30
C PRO A 307 -7.09 9.81 -10.82
N ALA A 308 -7.37 9.67 -9.52
CA ALA A 308 -7.77 8.40 -8.92
C ALA A 308 -9.30 8.25 -8.93
N ALA A 309 -9.83 7.29 -9.70
CA ALA A 309 -11.28 7.09 -9.81
C ALA A 309 -11.88 6.52 -8.52
N THR A 310 -11.29 5.44 -8.00
CA THR A 310 -11.76 4.79 -6.76
C THR A 310 -10.73 3.81 -6.21
N HIS A 311 -11.00 3.17 -5.07
CA HIS A 311 -10.04 2.33 -4.37
C HIS A 311 -10.68 1.07 -3.78
N SER A 312 -9.84 0.04 -3.63
CA SER A 312 -10.05 -1.14 -2.81
C SER A 312 -11.45 -1.77 -2.97
N VAL A 313 -12.28 -1.71 -1.92
CA VAL A 313 -13.57 -2.41 -1.84
C VAL A 313 -14.57 -1.91 -2.89
N SER A 314 -14.49 -0.64 -3.28
CA SER A 314 -15.45 0.02 -4.19
C SER A 314 -15.07 -0.01 -5.67
N GLN A 315 -14.06 -0.80 -6.05
CA GLN A 315 -13.57 -0.88 -7.44
C GLN A 315 -14.66 -1.21 -8.48
N GLU A 316 -15.64 -2.04 -8.11
CA GLU A 316 -16.78 -2.40 -8.97
C GLU A 316 -17.61 -1.18 -9.36
N MET A 317 -17.69 -0.16 -8.47
CA MET A 317 -18.55 1.01 -8.66
C MET A 317 -18.12 1.89 -9.83
N ALA A 318 -16.84 1.88 -10.20
CA ALA A 318 -16.37 2.57 -11.41
C ALA A 318 -17.02 1.97 -12.67
N MET A 319 -17.22 0.65 -12.70
CA MET A 319 -17.88 -0.06 -13.80
C MET A 319 -19.38 0.24 -13.83
N ILE A 320 -20.02 0.30 -12.66
CA ILE A 320 -21.46 0.54 -12.53
C ILE A 320 -21.90 1.88 -13.13
N THR A 321 -21.00 2.86 -13.25
CA THR A 321 -21.29 4.12 -13.96
C THR A 321 -21.75 3.91 -15.41
N GLY A 322 -21.36 2.79 -16.03
CA GLY A 322 -21.55 2.52 -17.46
C GLY A 322 -20.59 3.30 -18.38
N ALA A 323 -19.69 4.12 -17.81
CA ALA A 323 -18.76 4.96 -18.55
C ALA A 323 -17.35 4.38 -18.65
N LEU A 324 -17.02 3.33 -17.87
CA LEU A 324 -15.69 2.72 -17.89
C LEU A 324 -15.54 1.81 -19.11
N ASP A 325 -14.71 2.22 -20.07
CA ASP A 325 -14.55 1.55 -21.36
C ASP A 325 -13.59 0.36 -21.28
N ALA A 326 -12.52 0.51 -20.49
CA ALA A 326 -11.62 -0.60 -20.17
C ALA A 326 -11.10 -0.53 -18.73
N MET A 327 -10.90 -1.71 -18.14
CA MET A 327 -10.15 -1.88 -16.90
C MET A 327 -8.94 -2.77 -17.21
N VAL A 328 -7.76 -2.17 -17.21
CA VAL A 328 -6.49 -2.84 -17.54
C VAL A 328 -5.84 -3.26 -16.23
N VAL A 329 -5.65 -4.58 -16.06
CA VAL A 329 -5.19 -5.17 -14.81
C VAL A 329 -3.90 -5.96 -14.95
N ASP A 330 -3.01 -5.84 -13.95
CA ASP A 330 -1.85 -6.71 -13.76
C ASP A 330 -2.15 -7.82 -12.73
N TYR A 331 -1.99 -7.55 -11.43
CA TYR A 331 -2.17 -8.50 -10.33
C TYR A 331 -2.48 -7.80 -9.00
N GLN A 332 -2.99 -8.62 -8.05
CA GLN A 332 -3.28 -8.29 -6.65
C GLN A 332 -4.41 -7.25 -6.45
N CYS A 333 -5.21 -7.45 -5.39
CA CYS A 333 -6.34 -6.59 -4.98
C CYS A 333 -7.46 -6.38 -6.03
N ILE A 334 -7.42 -7.08 -7.17
CA ILE A 334 -8.49 -7.07 -8.18
C ILE A 334 -9.55 -8.08 -7.74
N GLN A 335 -10.77 -7.62 -7.53
CA GLN A 335 -11.90 -8.49 -7.24
C GLN A 335 -12.26 -9.23 -8.53
N PRO A 336 -12.18 -10.58 -8.59
CA PRO A 336 -12.41 -11.31 -9.83
C PRO A 336 -13.83 -11.14 -10.39
N ALA A 337 -14.78 -10.69 -9.55
CA ALA A 337 -16.13 -10.32 -9.95
C ALA A 337 -16.19 -9.25 -11.05
N VAL A 338 -15.14 -8.44 -11.24
CA VAL A 338 -15.09 -7.46 -12.34
C VAL A 338 -15.27 -8.10 -13.71
N ALA A 339 -14.82 -9.34 -13.93
CA ALA A 339 -15.02 -10.02 -15.21
C ALA A 339 -16.50 -10.31 -15.49
N THR A 340 -17.26 -10.71 -14.49
CA THR A 340 -18.71 -10.95 -14.63
C THR A 340 -19.50 -9.65 -14.66
N ILE A 341 -19.12 -8.64 -13.87
CA ILE A 341 -19.77 -7.32 -13.89
C ILE A 341 -19.60 -6.65 -15.26
N ALA A 342 -18.45 -6.85 -15.92
CA ALA A 342 -18.20 -6.37 -17.27
C ALA A 342 -19.23 -6.86 -18.31
N GLU A 343 -19.79 -8.06 -18.13
CA GLU A 343 -20.86 -8.58 -19.00
C GLU A 343 -22.14 -7.71 -18.90
N CYS A 344 -22.39 -7.12 -17.73
CA CYS A 344 -23.52 -6.23 -17.49
C CYS A 344 -23.23 -4.78 -17.93
N THR A 345 -22.04 -4.27 -17.64
CA THR A 345 -21.69 -2.85 -17.85
C THR A 345 -21.14 -2.57 -19.24
N GLY A 346 -20.66 -3.59 -19.95
CA GLY A 346 -20.02 -3.47 -21.26
C GLY A 346 -18.53 -3.09 -21.21
N THR A 347 -17.95 -2.93 -20.01
CA THR A 347 -16.52 -2.64 -19.81
C THR A 347 -15.66 -3.79 -20.33
N THR A 348 -14.56 -3.49 -21.04
CA THR A 348 -13.58 -4.54 -21.39
C THR A 348 -12.57 -4.70 -20.24
N VAL A 349 -12.64 -5.81 -19.50
CA VAL A 349 -11.61 -6.17 -18.51
C VAL A 349 -10.45 -6.89 -19.22
N ILE A 350 -9.24 -6.39 -19.03
CA ILE A 350 -8.04 -6.85 -19.74
C ILE A 350 -6.98 -7.25 -18.73
N THR A 351 -6.73 -8.55 -18.61
CA THR A 351 -5.61 -9.10 -17.82
C THR A 351 -4.34 -9.10 -18.66
N THR A 352 -3.20 -8.81 -18.03
CA THR A 352 -1.94 -8.60 -18.76
C THR A 352 -0.78 -9.52 -18.35
N MET A 353 -0.90 -10.16 -17.19
CA MET A 353 0.16 -11.00 -16.60
C MET A 353 -0.23 -12.48 -16.63
N GLU A 354 0.69 -13.35 -17.04
CA GLU A 354 0.42 -14.79 -17.21
C GLU A 354 -0.05 -15.46 -15.92
N ILE A 355 0.50 -15.05 -14.78
CA ILE A 355 0.17 -15.59 -13.44
C ILE A 355 -1.11 -15.01 -12.82
N SER A 356 -1.80 -14.08 -13.50
CA SER A 356 -2.98 -13.41 -12.95
C SER A 356 -4.06 -13.21 -14.01
N LYS A 357 -4.65 -14.34 -14.44
CA LYS A 357 -5.80 -14.38 -15.35
C LYS A 357 -7.11 -14.44 -14.58
N ILE A 358 -8.18 -13.95 -15.20
CA ILE A 358 -9.54 -14.02 -14.68
C ILE A 358 -10.42 -14.62 -15.77
N SER A 359 -11.12 -15.71 -15.47
CA SER A 359 -12.06 -16.32 -16.42
C SER A 359 -13.12 -15.31 -16.85
N GLY A 360 -13.38 -15.23 -18.16
CA GLY A 360 -14.29 -14.24 -18.76
C GLY A 360 -13.62 -12.92 -19.16
N ALA A 361 -12.44 -12.59 -18.63
CA ALA A 361 -11.69 -11.41 -19.06
C ALA A 361 -10.94 -11.66 -20.37
N THR A 362 -10.69 -10.58 -21.12
CA THR A 362 -9.74 -10.64 -22.24
C THR A 362 -8.32 -10.74 -21.68
N HIS A 363 -7.48 -11.58 -22.26
CA HIS A 363 -6.07 -11.63 -21.91
C HIS A 363 -5.23 -11.08 -23.06
N VAL A 364 -4.46 -10.03 -22.79
CA VAL A 364 -3.47 -9.48 -23.70
C VAL A 364 -2.15 -9.50 -22.96
N ASN A 365 -1.32 -10.50 -23.26
CA ASN A 365 -0.01 -10.61 -22.64
C ASN A 365 0.79 -9.33 -22.88
N PHE A 366 1.31 -8.75 -21.81
CA PHE A 366 2.13 -7.55 -21.85
C PHE A 366 3.56 -7.93 -21.49
N THR A 367 4.47 -7.76 -22.44
CA THR A 367 5.91 -8.01 -22.24
C THR A 367 6.67 -6.71 -22.40
N GLU A 368 7.67 -6.49 -21.55
CA GLU A 368 8.44 -5.24 -21.54
C GLU A 368 9.14 -4.99 -22.88
N GLU A 369 9.54 -6.05 -23.57
CA GLU A 369 10.17 -6.01 -24.89
C GLU A 369 9.28 -5.39 -25.98
N THR A 370 7.95 -5.47 -25.84
CA THR A 370 6.94 -5.02 -26.82
C THR A 370 5.87 -4.14 -26.16
N ALA A 371 6.25 -3.42 -25.11
CA ALA A 371 5.34 -2.74 -24.21
C ALA A 371 4.43 -1.72 -24.92
N VAL A 372 4.97 -0.95 -25.87
CA VAL A 372 4.21 0.05 -26.63
C VAL A 372 3.18 -0.61 -27.55
N GLU A 373 3.56 -1.68 -28.24
CA GLU A 373 2.68 -2.43 -29.13
C GLU A 373 1.54 -3.08 -28.33
N ASN A 374 1.86 -3.70 -27.20
CA ASN A 374 0.86 -4.30 -26.32
C ASN A 374 -0.07 -3.22 -25.74
N ALA A 375 0.45 -2.07 -25.33
CA ALA A 375 -0.35 -0.94 -24.87
C ALA A 375 -1.30 -0.41 -25.96
N LYS A 376 -0.83 -0.27 -27.21
CA LYS A 376 -1.67 0.14 -28.36
C LYS A 376 -2.78 -0.88 -28.63
N GLN A 377 -2.48 -2.17 -28.54
CA GLN A 377 -3.48 -3.23 -28.65
C GLN A 377 -4.55 -3.11 -27.55
N ILE A 378 -4.13 -2.93 -26.30
CA ILE A 378 -5.03 -2.77 -25.15
C ILE A 378 -5.92 -1.53 -25.31
N LEU A 379 -5.34 -0.39 -25.68
CA LEU A 379 -6.06 0.88 -25.83
C LEU A 379 -7.04 0.86 -27.01
N ARG A 380 -6.73 0.14 -28.10
CA ARG A 380 -7.69 -0.08 -29.19
C ARG A 380 -8.95 -0.82 -28.74
N LEU A 381 -8.80 -1.83 -27.87
CA LEU A 381 -9.96 -2.51 -27.29
C LEU A 381 -10.83 -1.54 -26.47
N ALA A 382 -10.21 -0.60 -25.75
CA ALA A 382 -10.93 0.44 -25.01
C ALA A 382 -11.68 1.41 -25.94
N ILE A 383 -11.01 1.87 -27.01
CA ILE A 383 -11.63 2.73 -28.04
C ILE A 383 -12.81 2.01 -28.72
N ASP A 384 -12.69 0.70 -28.96
CA ASP A 384 -13.78 -0.12 -29.48
C ASP A 384 -14.95 -0.21 -28.50
N THR A 385 -14.69 -0.34 -27.19
CA THR A 385 -15.74 -0.28 -26.16
C THR A 385 -16.46 1.06 -26.17
N PHE A 386 -15.73 2.16 -26.23
CA PHE A 386 -16.29 3.52 -26.28
C PHE A 386 -17.29 3.66 -27.43
N LYS A 387 -16.92 3.20 -28.63
CA LYS A 387 -17.81 3.20 -29.81
C LYS A 387 -19.09 2.40 -29.54
N ARG A 388 -19.00 1.25 -28.86
CA ARG A 388 -20.17 0.39 -28.54
C ARG A 388 -21.15 1.01 -27.54
N ARG A 389 -20.73 1.99 -26.73
CA ARG A 389 -21.62 2.69 -25.79
C ARG A 389 -22.19 4.00 -26.34
N LYS A 390 -21.95 4.34 -27.62
CA LYS A 390 -22.54 5.52 -28.25
C LYS A 390 -24.06 5.53 -28.10
N GLY A 391 -24.60 6.62 -27.57
CA GLY A 391 -26.04 6.79 -27.33
C GLY A 391 -26.60 6.07 -26.09
N LYS A 392 -25.76 5.34 -25.32
CA LYS A 392 -26.18 4.76 -24.04
C LYS A 392 -26.03 5.81 -22.93
N PRO A 393 -27.03 5.96 -22.04
CA PRO A 393 -26.87 6.82 -20.87
C PRO A 393 -25.80 6.24 -19.94
N VAL A 394 -25.03 7.14 -19.34
CA VAL A 394 -24.09 6.82 -18.26
C VAL A 394 -24.48 7.61 -17.02
N GLU A 395 -24.13 7.11 -15.85
CA GLU A 395 -24.40 7.77 -14.58
C GLU A 395 -23.11 7.91 -13.80
N ILE A 396 -22.39 9.01 -14.06
CA ILE A 396 -21.17 9.36 -13.34
C ILE A 396 -21.58 10.29 -12.19
N PRO A 397 -21.35 9.93 -10.91
CA PRO A 397 -21.54 10.85 -9.80
C PRO A 397 -20.70 12.10 -10.02
N ASN A 398 -21.32 13.29 -9.97
CA ASN A 398 -20.59 14.55 -10.07
C ASN A 398 -19.92 14.91 -8.72
N ILE A 399 -19.06 14.01 -8.25
CA ILE A 399 -18.42 14.06 -6.94
C ILE A 399 -16.94 13.76 -7.17
N LYS A 400 -16.12 14.76 -6.83
CA LYS A 400 -14.66 14.67 -6.85
C LYS A 400 -14.05 15.66 -5.88
N THR A 401 -12.82 15.39 -5.47
CA THR A 401 -12.03 16.25 -4.58
C THR A 401 -10.72 16.62 -5.25
N LYS A 402 -10.19 17.80 -4.93
CA LYS A 402 -8.82 18.17 -5.29
C LYS A 402 -7.83 17.35 -4.45
N VAL A 403 -6.72 16.98 -5.06
CA VAL A 403 -5.66 16.19 -4.42
C VAL A 403 -4.32 16.83 -4.72
N VAL A 404 -3.58 17.17 -3.65
CA VAL A 404 -2.15 17.43 -3.71
C VAL A 404 -1.41 16.20 -3.17
N ALA A 405 -0.56 15.61 -4.00
CA ALA A 405 0.17 14.38 -3.71
C ALA A 405 1.63 14.51 -4.17
N GLY A 406 2.34 13.40 -4.35
CA GLY A 406 3.72 13.41 -4.83
C GLY A 406 4.76 13.62 -3.74
N PHE A 407 4.43 13.35 -2.47
CA PHE A 407 5.32 13.52 -1.33
C PHE A 407 6.22 12.29 -1.13
N SER A 408 7.15 12.08 -2.06
CA SER A 408 8.29 11.19 -1.79
C SER A 408 9.10 11.70 -0.59
N THR A 409 9.92 10.86 0.02
CA THR A 409 10.81 11.30 1.12
C THR A 409 11.76 12.39 0.63
N GLU A 410 12.25 12.27 -0.59
CA GLU A 410 13.04 13.28 -1.29
C GLU A 410 12.28 14.61 -1.42
N ALA A 411 11.00 14.57 -1.81
CA ALA A 411 10.16 15.75 -1.89
C ALA A 411 9.90 16.40 -0.52
N ILE A 412 9.68 15.61 0.52
CA ILE A 412 9.51 16.11 1.90
C ILE A 412 10.80 16.80 2.37
N LEU A 413 11.96 16.15 2.18
CA LEU A 413 13.25 16.72 2.54
C LEU A 413 13.53 18.00 1.75
N ASN A 414 13.24 18.03 0.45
CA ASN A 414 13.39 19.24 -0.36
C ASN A 414 12.43 20.35 0.06
N ALA A 415 11.22 20.02 0.49
CA ALA A 415 10.27 21.02 0.99
C ALA A 415 10.75 21.63 2.32
N LEU A 416 11.25 20.80 3.23
CA LEU A 416 11.81 21.27 4.50
C LEU A 416 13.14 22.00 4.33
N SER A 417 13.92 21.69 3.29
CA SER A 417 15.19 22.39 3.00
C SER A 417 15.00 23.87 2.65
N LYS A 418 13.77 24.29 2.30
CA LYS A 418 13.41 25.70 2.15
C LYS A 418 13.34 26.46 3.47
N LEU A 419 13.20 25.75 4.59
CA LEU A 419 13.25 26.31 5.94
C LEU A 419 14.67 26.22 6.52
N ASP A 420 15.38 25.12 6.26
CA ASP A 420 16.78 24.94 6.62
C ASP A 420 17.54 24.16 5.54
N ALA A 421 18.36 24.87 4.77
CA ALA A 421 19.07 24.28 3.63
C ALA A 421 20.23 23.36 4.05
N GLN A 422 20.76 23.51 5.26
CA GLN A 422 21.90 22.71 5.75
C GLN A 422 21.42 21.47 6.50
N ASP A 423 20.29 21.56 7.21
CA ASP A 423 19.71 20.47 7.98
C ASP A 423 18.20 20.36 7.77
N PRO A 424 17.75 19.79 6.63
CA PRO A 424 16.33 19.77 6.26
C PRO A 424 15.43 19.04 7.25
N LEU A 425 15.94 18.15 8.11
CA LEU A 425 15.12 17.46 9.10
C LEU A 425 14.93 18.29 10.38
N LYS A 426 15.83 19.23 10.65
CA LYS A 426 15.77 20.06 11.86
C LYS A 426 14.47 20.84 12.00
N PRO A 427 13.90 21.50 10.98
CA PRO A 427 12.61 22.18 11.12
C PRO A 427 11.47 21.26 11.56
N LEU A 428 11.45 20.01 11.08
CA LEU A 428 10.45 19.02 11.51
C LEU A 428 10.68 18.62 12.97
N ILE A 429 11.93 18.31 13.33
CA ILE A 429 12.32 17.92 14.69
C ILE A 429 12.02 19.04 15.70
N ASP A 430 12.38 20.29 15.38
CA ASP A 430 12.13 21.45 16.25
C ASP A 430 10.64 21.61 16.56
N ASN A 431 9.78 21.35 15.57
CA ASN A 431 8.32 21.38 15.75
C ASN A 431 7.79 20.16 16.51
N VAL A 432 8.48 19.02 16.47
CA VAL A 432 8.18 17.90 17.37
C VAL A 432 8.52 18.26 18.82
N VAL A 433 9.71 18.83 19.04
CA VAL A 433 10.22 19.20 20.36
C VAL A 433 9.36 20.29 21.01
N ASN A 434 8.97 21.32 20.25
CA ASN A 434 8.18 22.44 20.77
C ASN A 434 6.67 22.13 20.91
N GLY A 435 6.20 21.00 20.37
CA GLY A 435 4.81 20.55 20.48
C GLY A 435 3.88 20.98 19.35
N ASN A 436 4.35 21.75 18.36
CA ASN A 436 3.56 22.07 17.17
C ASN A 436 3.24 20.82 16.33
N ILE A 437 4.11 19.82 16.38
CA ILE A 437 3.85 18.47 15.89
C ILE A 437 3.91 17.52 17.07
N ARG A 438 2.80 16.85 17.38
CA ARG A 438 2.76 15.87 18.47
C ARG A 438 3.59 14.63 18.13
N GLY A 439 3.51 14.16 16.90
CA GLY A 439 4.22 13.00 16.38
C GLY A 439 3.85 12.77 14.92
N VAL A 440 4.19 11.59 14.38
CA VAL A 440 3.85 11.19 13.01
C VAL A 440 2.98 9.93 13.02
N CYS A 441 1.92 9.91 12.21
CA CYS A 441 1.11 8.72 11.99
C CYS A 441 1.09 8.35 10.51
N LEU A 442 1.46 7.11 10.19
CA LEU A 442 1.31 6.53 8.86
C LEU A 442 -0.04 5.79 8.75
N PHE A 443 -0.93 6.23 7.87
CA PHE A 443 -2.05 5.39 7.43
C PHE A 443 -1.65 4.56 6.22
N ALA A 444 -1.89 3.26 6.31
CA ALA A 444 -1.58 2.30 5.26
C ALA A 444 -2.72 1.29 5.04
N GLY A 445 -2.59 0.47 4.01
CA GLY A 445 -3.42 -0.72 3.82
C GLY A 445 -4.63 -0.53 2.90
N CYS A 446 -5.68 -1.28 3.21
CA CYS A 446 -6.85 -1.53 2.36
C CYS A 446 -8.11 -0.85 2.92
N ASN A 447 -9.24 -0.98 2.23
CA ASN A 447 -10.55 -1.01 2.89
C ASN A 447 -10.94 -2.48 3.14
N ASN A 448 -11.79 -2.72 4.14
CA ASN A 448 -12.35 -4.05 4.43
C ASN A 448 -13.87 -3.99 4.46
N ILE A 449 -14.53 -4.94 3.81
CA ILE A 449 -15.99 -4.99 3.69
C ILE A 449 -16.73 -5.07 5.04
N LYS A 450 -16.05 -5.51 6.11
CA LYS A 450 -16.59 -5.57 7.47
C LYS A 450 -16.75 -4.18 8.13
N VAL A 451 -16.06 -3.17 7.60
CA VAL A 451 -16.10 -1.78 8.08
C VAL A 451 -16.79 -0.94 7.01
N PRO A 452 -17.72 -0.04 7.37
CA PRO A 452 -18.23 0.95 6.42
C PRO A 452 -17.06 1.69 5.79
N GLN A 453 -16.93 1.60 4.47
CA GLN A 453 -15.73 2.04 3.76
C GLN A 453 -15.30 3.46 4.16
N ASP A 454 -14.02 3.61 4.50
CA ASP A 454 -13.32 4.84 4.88
C ASP A 454 -13.66 5.41 6.27
N GLN A 455 -14.60 4.79 7.00
CA GLN A 455 -15.01 5.28 8.32
C GLN A 455 -13.83 5.32 9.28
N ASN A 456 -13.06 4.24 9.38
CA ASN A 456 -11.98 4.19 10.37
C ASN A 456 -10.85 5.14 9.97
N PHE A 457 -10.48 5.19 8.69
CA PHE A 457 -9.46 6.13 8.22
C PHE A 457 -9.82 7.58 8.54
N THR A 458 -11.03 8.01 8.19
CA THR A 458 -11.44 9.41 8.35
C THR A 458 -11.66 9.80 9.80
N THR A 459 -12.27 8.93 10.62
CA THR A 459 -12.48 9.18 12.05
C THR A 459 -11.14 9.32 12.78
N ILE A 460 -10.22 8.36 12.60
CA ILE A 460 -8.92 8.39 13.27
C ILE A 460 -8.12 9.61 12.78
N ALA A 461 -8.06 9.86 11.46
CA ALA A 461 -7.28 10.98 10.91
C ALA A 461 -7.77 12.34 11.43
N ARG A 462 -9.09 12.58 11.53
CA ARG A 462 -9.61 13.85 12.08
C ARG A 462 -9.13 14.09 13.50
N LYS A 463 -9.21 13.07 14.35
CA LYS A 463 -8.78 13.16 15.75
C LYS A 463 -7.28 13.41 15.88
N LEU A 464 -6.47 12.68 15.12
CA LEU A 464 -5.00 12.87 15.11
C LEU A 464 -4.58 14.25 14.58
N LEU A 465 -5.19 14.72 13.48
CA LEU A 465 -4.89 16.04 12.91
C LEU A 465 -5.25 17.18 13.88
N LYS A 466 -6.36 17.06 14.60
CA LYS A 466 -6.75 18.03 15.64
C LYS A 466 -5.78 18.05 16.81
N GLU A 467 -5.17 16.92 17.12
CA GLU A 467 -4.13 16.76 18.13
C GLU A 467 -2.71 17.03 17.59
N ASN A 468 -2.59 17.76 16.48
CA ASN A 468 -1.33 18.18 15.86
C ASN A 468 -0.40 17.02 15.43
N VAL A 469 -0.93 15.85 15.11
CA VAL A 469 -0.14 14.76 14.53
C VAL A 469 0.09 15.03 13.05
N LEU A 470 1.34 14.95 12.59
CA LEU A 470 1.64 14.95 11.16
C LEU A 470 1.20 13.62 10.57
N VAL A 471 0.20 13.66 9.69
CA VAL A 471 -0.33 12.45 9.06
C VAL A 471 0.26 12.27 7.67
N VAL A 472 0.81 11.09 7.43
CA VAL A 472 1.25 10.62 6.11
C VAL A 472 0.45 9.40 5.70
N ALA A 473 0.24 9.19 4.40
CA ALA A 473 -0.60 8.08 3.94
C ALA A 473 -0.12 7.43 2.64
N THR A 474 -0.36 6.12 2.55
CA THR A 474 -0.05 5.28 1.39
C THR A 474 -1.22 4.39 0.99
N GLY A 475 -1.12 3.78 -0.20
CA GLY A 475 -2.04 2.73 -0.64
C GLY A 475 -3.50 3.19 -0.67
N CYS A 476 -4.42 2.32 -0.28
CA CYS A 476 -5.84 2.66 -0.25
C CYS A 476 -6.22 3.46 1.01
N GLY A 477 -5.36 3.53 2.04
CA GLY A 477 -5.50 4.49 3.14
C GLY A 477 -5.38 5.93 2.64
N ALA A 478 -4.39 6.21 1.78
CA ALA A 478 -4.33 7.49 1.06
C ALA A 478 -5.55 7.66 0.13
N GLY A 479 -5.96 6.58 -0.54
CA GLY A 479 -7.16 6.56 -1.38
C GLY A 479 -8.46 6.93 -0.66
N ALA A 480 -8.62 6.53 0.60
CA ALA A 480 -9.71 6.94 1.48
C ALA A 480 -9.62 8.44 1.77
N LEU A 481 -8.48 8.86 2.34
CA LEU A 481 -8.28 10.24 2.77
C LEU A 481 -8.40 11.26 1.62
N MET A 482 -7.91 10.93 0.42
CA MET A 482 -8.00 11.83 -0.74
C MET A 482 -9.45 12.03 -1.22
N ARG A 483 -10.26 10.96 -1.25
CA ARG A 483 -11.69 11.03 -1.67
C ARG A 483 -12.55 11.82 -0.69
N HIS A 484 -12.11 11.93 0.57
CA HIS A 484 -12.75 12.72 1.62
C HIS A 484 -12.09 14.09 1.85
N GLY A 485 -11.22 14.54 0.95
CA GLY A 485 -10.69 15.90 0.92
C GLY A 485 -9.51 16.18 1.86
N PHE A 486 -8.91 15.17 2.49
CA PHE A 486 -7.76 15.35 3.40
C PHE A 486 -6.46 15.71 2.65
N MET A 487 -6.47 15.64 1.32
CA MET A 487 -5.35 16.02 0.45
C MET A 487 -5.61 17.35 -0.28
N ASP A 488 -6.67 18.07 0.09
CA ASP A 488 -6.92 19.43 -0.39
C ASP A 488 -6.41 20.44 0.65
N PRO A 489 -5.41 21.29 0.32
CA PRO A 489 -4.94 22.36 1.19
C PRO A 489 -6.04 23.32 1.68
N ALA A 490 -7.16 23.42 0.96
CA ALA A 490 -8.30 24.24 1.38
C ALA A 490 -8.91 23.77 2.71
N ASN A 491 -8.74 22.50 3.08
CA ASN A 491 -9.33 21.90 4.28
C ASN A 491 -8.40 21.95 5.52
N VAL A 492 -7.23 22.58 5.43
CA VAL A 492 -6.28 22.69 6.56
C VAL A 492 -6.89 23.41 7.76
N GLU A 493 -7.64 24.49 7.54
CA GLU A 493 -8.29 25.24 8.62
C GLU A 493 -9.37 24.41 9.33
N GLU A 494 -10.10 23.58 8.60
CA GLU A 494 -11.13 22.70 9.18
C GLU A 494 -10.51 21.54 9.94
N LEU A 495 -9.46 20.91 9.41
CA LEU A 495 -9.00 19.60 9.87
C LEU A 495 -7.88 19.67 10.90
N CYS A 496 -6.93 20.60 10.74
CA CYS A 496 -5.71 20.61 11.54
C CYS A 496 -5.88 21.35 12.87
N GLY A 497 -5.15 20.93 13.89
CA GLY A 497 -4.87 21.73 15.07
C GLY A 497 -3.92 22.90 14.73
N ASP A 498 -3.88 23.91 15.59
CA ASP A 498 -3.18 25.17 15.29
C ASP A 498 -1.66 24.99 15.10
N GLY A 499 -1.03 24.09 15.86
CA GLY A 499 0.39 23.79 15.74
C GLY A 499 0.73 23.17 14.38
N LEU A 500 0.00 22.12 14.00
CA LEU A 500 0.20 21.46 12.71
C LEU A 500 -0.09 22.42 11.56
N LYS A 501 -1.17 23.19 11.65
CA LYS A 501 -1.52 24.22 10.66
C LYS A 501 -0.40 25.22 10.45
N ALA A 502 0.21 25.72 11.53
CA ALA A 502 1.33 26.66 11.44
C ALA A 502 2.52 26.05 10.69
N VAL A 503 2.84 24.78 10.97
CA VAL A 503 3.95 24.07 10.31
C VAL A 503 3.67 23.85 8.82
N LEU A 504 2.50 23.31 8.47
CA LEU A 504 2.11 23.10 7.06
C LEU A 504 2.09 24.43 6.28
N THR A 505 1.65 25.51 6.93
CA THR A 505 1.65 26.87 6.34
C THR A 505 3.05 27.40 6.11
N ALA A 506 3.95 27.26 7.09
CA ALA A 506 5.33 27.71 6.98
C ALA A 506 6.06 26.99 5.84
N ILE A 507 5.93 25.65 5.78
CA ILE A 507 6.54 24.85 4.71
C ILE A 507 5.94 25.23 3.35
N GLY A 508 4.61 25.32 3.24
CA GLY A 508 3.94 25.66 1.98
C GLY A 508 4.32 27.05 1.45
N LYS A 509 4.40 28.06 2.34
CA LYS A 509 4.85 29.41 1.97
C LYS A 509 6.32 29.44 1.55
N ALA A 510 7.20 28.74 2.25
CA ALA A 510 8.62 28.64 1.88
C ALA A 510 8.84 27.95 0.52
N ASN A 511 7.89 27.11 0.10
CA ASN A 511 7.87 26.47 -1.21
C ASN A 511 7.08 27.26 -2.27
N GLY A 512 6.64 28.48 -1.98
CA GLY A 512 5.99 29.37 -2.95
C GLY A 512 4.56 28.99 -3.31
N LEU A 513 3.88 28.15 -2.52
CA LEU A 513 2.52 27.67 -2.84
C LEU A 513 1.41 28.70 -2.56
N GLY A 514 1.73 29.85 -1.96
CA GLY A 514 0.74 30.86 -1.54
C GLY A 514 -0.20 30.41 -0.41
N GLY A 515 0.02 29.22 0.16
CA GLY A 515 -0.81 28.58 1.18
C GLY A 515 -0.09 27.37 1.82
N PRO A 516 -0.79 26.60 2.68
CA PRO A 516 -0.21 25.45 3.36
C PRO A 516 0.00 24.24 2.44
N LEU A 517 0.83 23.30 2.89
CA LEU A 517 0.78 21.91 2.44
C LEU A 517 -0.60 21.28 2.77
N PRO A 518 -1.00 20.18 2.10
CA PRO A 518 -2.29 19.52 2.41
C PRO A 518 -2.31 18.96 3.85
N PRO A 519 -3.50 18.74 4.43
CA PRO A 519 -3.65 18.14 5.76
C PRO A 519 -2.94 16.79 5.93
N VAL A 520 -2.92 15.97 4.87
CA VAL A 520 -2.23 14.68 4.82
C VAL A 520 -1.26 14.63 3.66
N LEU A 521 -0.04 14.15 3.90
CA LEU A 521 0.98 13.99 2.86
C LEU A 521 0.86 12.59 2.24
N HIS A 522 0.48 12.52 0.96
CA HIS A 522 0.40 11.26 0.24
C HIS A 522 1.80 10.81 -0.23
N MET A 523 2.28 9.71 0.36
CA MET A 523 3.61 9.14 0.11
C MET A 523 3.61 8.00 -0.94
N GLY A 524 2.48 7.71 -1.58
CA GLY A 524 2.39 6.81 -2.73
C GLY A 524 1.74 5.44 -2.50
N SER A 525 2.18 4.43 -3.23
CA SER A 525 1.57 3.09 -3.27
C SER A 525 1.85 2.28 -1.99
N CYS A 526 1.38 1.02 -1.93
CA CYS A 526 1.68 0.15 -0.77
C CYS A 526 3.17 -0.17 -0.63
N VAL A 527 3.93 -0.32 -1.73
CA VAL A 527 5.39 -0.52 -1.63
C VAL A 527 6.09 0.74 -1.15
N ASP A 528 5.51 1.91 -1.42
CA ASP A 528 6.01 3.21 -0.95
C ASP A 528 5.81 3.44 0.56
N ASN A 529 5.24 2.48 1.31
CA ASN A 529 5.44 2.46 2.76
C ASN A 529 6.93 2.47 3.13
N SER A 530 7.79 1.95 2.25
CA SER A 530 9.25 2.06 2.34
C SER A 530 9.76 3.51 2.41
N ARG A 531 9.05 4.48 1.79
CA ARG A 531 9.40 5.90 1.89
C ARG A 531 9.19 6.43 3.31
N ALA A 532 8.10 6.02 3.96
CA ALA A 532 7.88 6.33 5.36
C ALA A 532 8.99 5.73 6.24
N VAL A 533 9.44 4.50 5.95
CA VAL A 533 10.62 3.90 6.61
C VAL A 533 11.89 4.73 6.37
N ALA A 534 12.13 5.20 5.14
CA ALA A 534 13.25 6.08 4.81
C ALA A 534 13.23 7.37 5.64
N LEU A 535 12.06 8.01 5.77
CA LEU A 535 11.89 9.24 6.54
C LEU A 535 12.13 9.00 8.04
N VAL A 536 11.56 7.93 8.58
CA VAL A 536 11.69 7.54 10.00
C VAL A 536 13.13 7.16 10.32
N GLY A 537 13.81 6.39 9.46
CA GLY A 537 15.22 6.04 9.61
C GLY A 537 16.12 7.28 9.54
N ALA A 538 15.84 8.24 8.67
CA ALA A 538 16.58 9.49 8.59
C ALA A 538 16.40 10.35 9.86
N LEU A 539 15.17 10.41 10.41
CA LEU A 539 14.90 11.07 11.69
C LEU A 539 15.62 10.40 12.86
N ALA A 540 15.60 9.06 12.92
CA ALA A 540 16.30 8.27 13.93
C ALA A 540 17.80 8.57 13.92
N ASN A 541 18.43 8.48 12.74
CA ASN A 541 19.84 8.80 12.54
C ASN A 541 20.17 10.24 12.95
N ARG A 542 19.33 11.21 12.55
CA ARG A 542 19.55 12.63 12.88
C ARG A 542 19.44 12.90 14.38
N LEU A 543 18.59 12.18 15.10
CA LEU A 543 18.40 12.30 16.55
C LEU A 543 19.37 11.43 17.36
N GLY A 544 20.11 10.51 16.73
CA GLY A 544 20.99 9.58 17.43
C GLY A 544 20.25 8.58 18.33
N VAL A 545 19.02 8.22 17.96
CA VAL A 545 18.18 7.24 18.67
C VAL A 545 17.72 6.15 17.72
N ASP A 546 17.20 5.05 18.25
CA ASP A 546 16.55 4.01 17.44
C ASP A 546 15.07 4.37 17.15
N ILE A 547 14.48 3.69 16.16
CA ILE A 547 13.12 3.92 15.66
C ILE A 547 12.06 3.78 16.75
N ASP A 548 12.24 2.82 17.66
CA ASP A 548 11.35 2.60 18.81
C ASP A 548 11.44 3.72 19.87
N ARG A 549 12.27 4.75 19.70
CA ARG A 549 12.20 5.93 20.57
C ARG A 549 11.44 7.08 19.94
N LEU A 550 11.15 7.01 18.65
CA LEU A 550 10.50 8.10 17.93
C LEU A 550 8.99 8.15 18.23
N PRO A 551 8.39 9.35 18.29
CA PRO A 551 6.93 9.53 18.40
C PRO A 551 6.25 9.27 17.05
N VAL A 552 6.41 8.05 16.54
CA VAL A 552 5.90 7.59 15.24
C VAL A 552 5.07 6.33 15.45
N VAL A 553 3.90 6.29 14.82
CA VAL A 553 2.98 5.16 14.84
C VAL A 553 2.48 4.82 13.43
N ALA A 554 1.97 3.61 13.24
CA ALA A 554 1.33 3.18 12.00
C ALA A 554 -0.10 2.71 12.25
N SER A 555 -0.95 2.80 11.22
CA SER A 555 -2.37 2.44 11.29
C SER A 555 -2.84 1.79 9.99
N ALA A 556 -3.07 0.48 10.03
CA ALA A 556 -3.77 -0.29 9.01
C ALA A 556 -5.27 -0.37 9.37
N ALA A 557 -5.93 0.79 9.34
CA ALA A 557 -7.25 0.99 9.95
C ALA A 557 -8.39 0.13 9.37
N GLU A 558 -8.26 -0.33 8.12
CA GLU A 558 -9.25 -1.18 7.46
C GLU A 558 -8.55 -2.31 6.66
N ALA A 559 -7.52 -2.92 7.26
CA ALA A 559 -6.70 -3.95 6.62
C ALA A 559 -7.54 -5.10 6.02
N MET A 560 -7.08 -5.68 4.91
CA MET A 560 -7.77 -6.79 4.23
C MET A 560 -6.80 -7.80 3.65
N HIS A 561 -5.89 -7.37 2.78
CA HIS A 561 -4.98 -8.28 2.09
C HIS A 561 -3.90 -8.80 3.03
N GLU A 562 -3.40 -10.00 2.78
CA GLU A 562 -2.18 -10.57 3.39
C GLU A 562 -0.97 -9.61 3.36
N LYS A 563 -0.85 -8.76 2.34
CA LYS A 563 0.16 -7.69 2.27
C LYS A 563 0.04 -6.67 3.38
N ALA A 564 -1.18 -6.33 3.81
CA ALA A 564 -1.39 -5.43 4.95
C ALA A 564 -0.99 -6.08 6.27
N VAL A 565 -1.10 -7.42 6.38
CA VAL A 565 -0.61 -8.18 7.54
C VAL A 565 0.91 -8.18 7.56
N ALA A 566 1.57 -8.45 6.43
CA ALA A 566 3.03 -8.37 6.31
C ALA A 566 3.55 -6.96 6.63
N ILE A 567 2.89 -5.92 6.09
CA ILE A 567 3.22 -4.51 6.37
C ILE A 567 3.09 -4.16 7.85
N GLY A 568 1.95 -4.52 8.46
CA GLY A 568 1.75 -4.29 9.89
C GLY A 568 2.80 -5.02 10.73
N THR A 569 3.19 -6.23 10.31
CA THR A 569 4.18 -7.04 11.02
C THR A 569 5.56 -6.40 10.94
N TRP A 570 6.04 -5.97 9.76
CA TRP A 570 7.36 -5.32 9.71
C TRP A 570 7.37 -3.96 10.37
N ALA A 571 6.24 -3.22 10.41
CA ALA A 571 6.14 -1.97 11.17
C ALA A 571 6.40 -2.21 12.66
N VAL A 572 5.85 -3.29 13.23
CA VAL A 572 6.18 -3.77 14.58
C VAL A 572 7.64 -4.19 14.68
N THR A 573 8.15 -4.95 13.70
CA THR A 573 9.53 -5.45 13.71
C THR A 573 10.58 -4.32 13.71
N ILE A 574 10.33 -3.23 12.99
CA ILE A 574 11.24 -2.07 12.98
C ILE A 574 11.07 -1.15 14.20
N GLY A 575 10.09 -1.39 15.08
CA GLY A 575 9.95 -0.68 16.35
C GLY A 575 8.72 0.24 16.48
N LEU A 576 7.74 0.19 15.58
CA LEU A 576 6.58 1.08 15.64
C LEU A 576 5.40 0.45 16.41
N PRO A 577 4.69 1.23 17.25
CA PRO A 577 3.33 0.91 17.64
C PRO A 577 2.44 0.91 16.39
N THR A 578 1.75 -0.20 16.15
CA THR A 578 1.06 -0.45 14.88
C THR A 578 -0.38 -0.86 15.12
N HIS A 579 -1.30 0.05 14.79
CA HIS A 579 -2.72 -0.20 14.88
C HIS A 579 -3.23 -1.05 13.70
N ILE A 580 -4.15 -1.98 13.99
CA ILE A 580 -4.97 -2.69 13.01
C ILE A 580 -6.45 -2.57 13.41
N GLY A 581 -7.26 -2.02 12.50
CA GLY A 581 -8.67 -1.67 12.78
C GLY A 581 -9.68 -2.75 12.42
N VAL A 582 -9.20 -3.96 12.14
CA VAL A 582 -10.00 -5.16 11.91
C VAL A 582 -9.42 -6.29 12.74
N LEU A 583 -10.22 -7.33 12.99
CA LEU A 583 -9.75 -8.47 13.78
C LEU A 583 -8.87 -9.40 12.93
N PRO A 584 -7.54 -9.50 13.18
CA PRO A 584 -6.75 -10.57 12.59
C PRO A 584 -7.13 -11.92 13.23
N PRO A 585 -6.95 -13.05 12.53
CA PRO A 585 -7.32 -14.38 13.02
C PRO A 585 -6.31 -14.91 14.07
N VAL A 586 -6.18 -14.19 15.20
CA VAL A 586 -5.23 -14.51 16.27
C VAL A 586 -5.87 -14.66 17.65
N THR A 587 -7.12 -14.20 17.82
CA THR A 587 -7.79 -14.13 19.11
C THR A 587 -8.16 -15.48 19.71
N GLY A 588 -8.12 -16.55 18.92
CA GLY A 588 -8.29 -17.92 19.41
C GLY A 588 -7.14 -18.41 20.28
N SER A 589 -5.99 -17.74 20.25
CA SER A 589 -4.85 -18.00 21.13
C SER A 589 -4.50 -16.74 21.91
N LEU A 590 -4.75 -16.77 23.23
CA LEU A 590 -4.36 -15.68 24.12
C LEU A 590 -2.84 -15.49 24.14
N GLN A 591 -2.07 -16.59 24.12
CA GLN A 591 -0.60 -16.51 24.11
C GLN A 591 -0.10 -15.78 22.86
N VAL A 592 -0.56 -16.15 21.66
CA VAL A 592 -0.15 -15.45 20.42
C VAL A 592 -0.59 -13.98 20.45
N THR A 593 -1.81 -13.71 20.91
CA THR A 593 -2.29 -12.32 21.07
C THR A 593 -1.38 -11.51 22.00
N GLN A 594 -1.03 -12.06 23.17
CA GLN A 594 -0.14 -11.42 24.14
C GLN A 594 1.28 -11.19 23.60
N ILE A 595 1.80 -12.12 22.80
CA ILE A 595 3.09 -11.93 22.12
C ILE A 595 3.01 -10.72 21.19
N LEU A 596 2.02 -10.70 20.29
CA LEU A 596 1.88 -9.67 19.26
C LEU A 596 1.57 -8.27 19.82
N THR A 597 0.81 -8.17 20.92
CA THR A 597 0.37 -6.87 21.47
C THR A 597 1.16 -6.41 22.69
N ASN A 598 2.01 -7.26 23.26
CA ASN A 598 2.74 -6.92 24.48
C ASN A 598 4.20 -7.40 24.47
N SER A 599 4.49 -8.70 24.59
CA SER A 599 5.87 -9.14 24.84
C SER A 599 6.82 -8.94 23.65
N VAL A 600 6.31 -8.73 22.43
CA VAL A 600 7.14 -8.31 21.29
C VAL A 600 7.80 -6.94 21.51
N LYS A 601 7.27 -6.10 22.42
CA LYS A 601 7.94 -4.85 22.84
C LYS A 601 9.35 -5.10 23.38
N ASP A 602 9.56 -6.21 24.09
CA ASP A 602 10.86 -6.54 24.66
C ASP A 602 11.85 -7.08 23.61
N ILE A 603 11.35 -7.45 22.43
CA ILE A 603 12.15 -7.92 21.29
C ILE A 603 12.48 -6.76 20.37
N THR A 604 11.48 -6.01 19.91
CA THR A 604 11.64 -5.01 18.84
C THR A 604 11.30 -3.58 19.28
N GLY A 605 10.73 -3.38 20.46
CA GLY A 605 10.20 -2.08 20.91
C GLY A 605 8.89 -1.67 20.23
N GLY A 606 8.49 -2.31 19.13
CA GLY A 606 7.19 -2.13 18.46
C GLY A 606 6.14 -3.11 19.00
N TYR A 607 4.88 -2.90 18.65
CA TYR A 607 3.78 -3.77 19.07
C TYR A 607 2.48 -3.50 18.32
N PHE A 608 1.61 -4.51 18.22
CA PHE A 608 0.28 -4.33 17.66
C PHE A 608 -0.70 -3.69 18.64
N ILE A 609 -1.56 -2.82 18.12
CA ILE A 609 -2.74 -2.28 18.78
C ILE A 609 -3.96 -2.75 18.00
N VAL A 610 -4.65 -3.78 18.52
CA VAL A 610 -5.90 -4.27 17.91
C VAL A 610 -7.06 -3.52 18.54
N GLU A 611 -7.74 -2.69 17.74
CA GLU A 611 -8.90 -1.91 18.19
C GLU A 611 -9.82 -1.65 17.00
N LEU A 612 -11.09 -2.07 17.09
CA LEU A 612 -12.03 -1.96 15.98
C LEU A 612 -12.84 -0.66 16.05
N ASP A 613 -12.99 -0.07 17.24
CA ASP A 613 -13.62 1.24 17.39
C ASP A 613 -12.63 2.36 17.02
N PRO A 614 -12.91 3.16 15.98
CA PRO A 614 -11.94 4.13 15.48
C PRO A 614 -11.67 5.29 16.45
N GLU A 615 -12.61 5.63 17.35
CA GLU A 615 -12.38 6.67 18.37
C GLU A 615 -11.39 6.19 19.43
N ALA A 616 -11.60 4.98 19.95
CA ALA A 616 -10.69 4.33 20.88
C ALA A 616 -9.32 4.02 20.24
N ALA A 617 -9.30 3.66 18.96
CA ALA A 617 -8.06 3.46 18.22
C ALA A 617 -7.23 4.74 18.14
N ALA A 618 -7.88 5.87 17.86
CA ALA A 618 -7.21 7.18 17.85
C ALA A 618 -6.66 7.55 19.24
N ASP A 619 -7.41 7.29 20.31
CA ASP A 619 -6.94 7.53 21.68
C ASP A 619 -5.71 6.67 22.03
N LYS A 620 -5.73 5.39 21.65
CA LYS A 620 -4.59 4.47 21.84
C LYS A 620 -3.37 4.90 21.02
N LEU A 621 -3.56 5.35 19.78
CA LEU A 621 -2.48 5.88 18.94
C LEU A 621 -1.88 7.15 19.55
N LEU A 622 -2.70 8.08 20.03
CA LEU A 622 -2.23 9.28 20.73
C LEU A 622 -1.47 8.92 22.01
N ALA A 623 -1.97 7.95 22.79
CA ALA A 623 -1.28 7.45 23.97
C ALA A 623 0.11 6.89 23.63
N ALA A 624 0.22 6.08 22.58
CA ALA A 624 1.49 5.53 22.11
C ALA A 624 2.46 6.64 21.63
N ILE A 625 1.97 7.65 20.91
CA ILE A 625 2.78 8.82 20.53
C ILE A 625 3.30 9.55 21.77
N ASN A 626 2.41 9.82 22.73
CA ASN A 626 2.75 10.56 23.95
C ASN A 626 3.70 9.77 24.87
N GLU A 627 3.58 8.44 24.93
CA GLU A 627 4.53 7.56 25.62
C GLU A 627 5.94 7.72 25.05
N ARG A 628 6.07 7.70 23.72
CA ARG A 628 7.35 7.94 23.03
C ARG A 628 7.88 9.35 23.28
N ARG A 629 7.03 10.39 23.24
CA ARG A 629 7.41 11.77 23.62
C ARG A 629 7.99 11.84 25.03
N ALA A 630 7.32 11.22 26.00
CA ALA A 630 7.78 11.18 27.39
C ALA A 630 9.13 10.47 27.53
N SER A 631 9.36 9.38 26.78
CA SER A 631 10.63 8.65 26.76
C SER A 631 11.82 9.45 26.17
N LEU A 632 11.52 10.53 25.45
CA LEU A 632 12.49 11.50 24.92
C LEU A 632 12.60 12.76 25.80
N GLY A 633 11.90 12.83 26.93
CA GLY A 633 11.88 14.00 27.81
C GLY A 633 11.07 15.18 27.25
N LEU A 634 10.19 14.95 26.28
CA LEU A 634 9.36 15.98 25.67
C LEU A 634 8.02 16.12 26.41
N ARG A 635 7.47 17.34 26.42
CA ARG A 635 6.12 17.61 26.95
C ARG A 635 5.05 17.14 25.96
N ASN A 636 3.91 16.72 26.48
CA ASN A 636 2.73 16.37 25.67
C ASN A 636 2.00 17.61 25.16
#